data_AF-A0A3L7LS89-F1
#
_entry.id   AF-A0A3L7LS89-F1
#
_cell.length_a   1.000
_cell.length_b   1.000
_cell.length_c   1.000
_cell.angle_alpha   90.00
_cell.angle_beta   90.00
_cell.angle_gamma   90.00
#
_symmetry.space_group_name_H-M   'P 1'
#
loop_
_entity.id
_entity.type
_entity.pdbx_description
1 polymer ?
#
loop_
_entity_poly.entity_id
_entity_poly.type
_entity_poly.pdbx_seq_one_letter_code
_entity_poly.pdbx_strand_id
1 'polypeptide(L)' 'MKMKVAHPDHGQPFSPEMTFIIDGSCRYITGWSLSLYENVIAVTDALRYGIATHGKPFLYYSDNSSG' A
#
# COMPACT_ATOMS: atom_id res chain seq x y z
N MET A 1 19.66 0.06 5.77
CA MET A 1 19.25 0.07 7.18
C MET A 1 18.08 -0.89 7.34
N LYS A 2 18.07 -1.78 8.34
CA LYS A 2 16.85 -2.53 8.70
C LYS A 2 16.03 -1.64 9.64
N MET A 3 15.17 -0.79 9.07
CA MET A 3 14.25 0.03 9.85
C MET A 3 13.14 -0.88 10.38
N LYS A 4 13.23 -1.20 11.67
CA LYS A 4 12.19 -1.92 12.41
C LYS A 4 11.51 -0.96 13.36
N VAL A 5 10.21 -1.12 13.51
CA VAL A 5 9.39 -0.37 14.47
C VAL A 5 8.79 -1.37 15.47
N ALA A 6 8.37 -0.89 16.64
CA ALA A 6 7.72 -1.74 17.64
C ALA A 6 6.31 -2.13 17.17
N HIS A 7 5.96 -3.41 17.23
CA HIS A 7 4.62 -3.89 16.87
C HIS A 7 3.57 -3.36 17.84
N PRO A 8 2.42 -2.83 17.37
CA PRO A 8 1.42 -2.23 18.25
C PRO A 8 0.84 -3.21 19.27
N ASP A 9 0.70 -4.49 18.91
CA ASP A 9 0.06 -5.48 19.80
C ASP A 9 1.00 -6.10 20.85
N HIS A 10 2.29 -6.29 20.52
CA HIS A 10 3.22 -7.08 21.35
C HIS A 10 4.62 -6.46 21.49
N GLY A 11 4.87 -5.28 20.92
CA GLY A 11 6.09 -4.49 21.10
C GLY A 11 7.36 -5.05 20.44
N GLN A 12 7.32 -6.25 19.86
CA GLN A 12 8.50 -6.84 19.22
C GLN A 12 8.84 -6.08 17.92
N PRO A 13 10.13 -5.99 17.55
CA PRO A 13 10.54 -5.28 16.34
C PRO A 13 10.04 -5.99 15.07
N PHE A 14 9.25 -5.28 14.27
CA PHE A 14 8.74 -5.75 12.99
C PHE A 14 8.95 -4.71 11.89
N SER A 15 8.74 -5.12 10.65
CA SER A 15 8.69 -4.25 9.48
C SER A 15 7.27 -4.28 8.94
N PRO A 16 6.51 -3.16 8.99
CA PRO A 16 5.18 -3.11 8.42
C PRO A 16 5.27 -3.17 6.89
N GLU A 17 4.18 -3.62 6.29
CA GLU A 17 4.03 -3.67 4.83
C GLU A 17 3.37 -2.39 4.34
N MET A 18 3.95 -1.80 3.30
CA MET A 18 3.46 -0.57 2.69
C MET A 18 2.99 -0.82 1.27
N THR A 19 1.74 -0.46 0.98
CA THR A 19 1.14 -0.59 -0.35
C THR A 19 0.99 0.79 -0.99
N PHE A 20 1.33 0.90 -2.28
CA PHE A 20 1.20 2.13 -3.05
C PHE A 20 0.30 1.92 -4.28
N ILE A 21 -0.48 2.96 -4.60
CA ILE A 21 -1.12 3.13 -5.90
C ILE A 21 -0.38 4.24 -6.62
N ILE A 22 0.13 3.92 -7.81
CA ILE A 22 1.01 4.80 -8.58
C ILE A 22 0.36 5.08 -9.93
N ASP A 23 0.33 6.35 -10.33
CA ASP A 23 0.04 6.70 -11.71
C ASP A 23 1.16 6.22 -12.63
N GLY A 24 0.81 5.33 -13.57
CA GLY A 24 1.75 4.77 -14.52
C GLY A 24 2.41 5.82 -15.43
N SER A 25 1.76 6.96 -15.68
CA SER A 25 2.27 7.97 -16.61
C SER A 25 3.40 8.81 -16.02
N CYS A 26 3.23 9.32 -14.80
CA CYS A 26 4.15 10.27 -14.17
C CYS A 26 4.82 9.75 -12.89
N ARG A 27 4.52 8.51 -12.47
CA ARG A 27 5.01 7.88 -11.24
C ARG A 27 4.61 8.59 -9.95
N TYR A 28 3.59 9.43 -10.02
CA TYR A 28 3.00 10.06 -8.85
C TYR A 28 2.23 9.04 -8.00
N ILE A 29 2.41 9.08 -6.68
CA ILE A 29 1.70 8.21 -5.73
C ILE A 29 0.33 8.83 -5.47
N THR A 30 -0.73 8.22 -5.99
CA THR A 30 -2.10 8.70 -5.81
C THR A 30 -2.73 8.17 -4.52
N GLY A 31 -2.29 7.00 -4.04
CA GLY A 31 -2.77 6.44 -2.78
C GLY A 31 -1.77 5.50 -2.13
N TRP A 32 -1.97 5.26 -0.83
CA TRP A 32 -1.09 4.43 -0.03
C TRP A 32 -1.83 3.86 1.18
N SER A 33 -1.34 2.75 1.71
CA SER A 33 -1.80 2.17 2.99
C SER A 33 -0.64 1.47 3.69
N LEU A 34 -0.72 1.37 5.02
CA LEU A 34 0.26 0.72 5.88
C LEU A 34 -0.44 -0.37 6.68
N SER A 35 0.10 -1.59 6.63
CA SER A 35 -0.48 -2.77 7.30
C SER A 35 0.57 -3.50 8.12
N LEU A 36 0.12 -4.28 9.11
CA LEU A 36 0.99 -5.11 9.94
C LEU A 36 1.59 -6.29 9.16
N TYR A 37 0.91 -6.71 8.08
CA TYR A 37 1.29 -7.78 7.18
C TYR A 37 0.63 -7.58 5.81
N GLU A 38 1.11 -8.29 4.79
CA GLU A 38 0.56 -8.27 3.44
C GLU A 38 -0.86 -8.82 3.42
N ASN A 39 -1.82 -8.03 2.94
CA ASN A 39 -3.19 -8.46 2.78
C ASN A 39 -3.95 -7.64 1.71
N VAL A 40 -5.07 -8.19 1.26
CA VAL A 40 -5.96 -7.54 0.27
C VAL A 40 -6.61 -6.26 0.82
N ILE A 41 -6.76 -6.14 2.14
CA ILE A 41 -7.35 -4.97 2.79
C ILE A 41 -6.45 -3.74 2.58
N ALA A 42 -5.12 -3.88 2.68
CA ALA A 42 -4.16 -2.82 2.46
C ALA A 42 -4.21 -2.27 1.03
N VAL A 43 -4.35 -3.17 0.03
CA VAL A 43 -4.53 -2.79 -1.38
C VAL A 43 -5.83 -2.01 -1.57
N THR A 44 -6.92 -2.52 -0.99
CA THR A 44 -8.25 -1.89 -1.11
C THR A 44 -8.28 -0.53 -0.43
N ASP A 45 -7.63 -0.38 0.72
CA ASP A 45 -7.54 0.87 1.47
C ASP A 45 -6.69 1.91 0.73
N ALA A 46 -5.55 1.51 0.17
CA ALA A 46 -4.72 2.39 -0.67
C ALA A 46 -5.49 2.87 -1.91
N LEU A 47 -6.23 1.97 -2.58
CA LEU A 47 -7.07 2.30 -3.72
C LEU A 47 -8.24 3.22 -3.34
N ARG A 48 -8.91 2.94 -2.22
CA ARG A 48 -9.98 3.79 -1.67
C ARG A 48 -9.47 5.20 -1.42
N TYR A 49 -8.32 5.34 -0.75
CA TYR A 49 -7.72 6.64 -0.48
C TYR A 49 -7.39 7.38 -1.78
N GLY A 50 -6.79 6.69 -2.75
CA GLY A 50 -6.47 7.27 -4.06
C GLY A 50 -7.72 7.73 -4.81
N ILE A 51 -8.78 6.93 -4.81
CA ILE A 51 -10.05 7.29 -5.45
C ILE A 51 -10.70 8.49 -4.76
N ALA A 52 -10.68 8.53 -3.44
CA ALA A 52 -11.28 9.63 -2.67
C ALA A 52 -10.58 10.97 -2.89
N THR A 53 -9.28 10.96 -3.19
CA THR A 53 -8.44 12.17 -3.30
C THR A 53 -8.16 12.60 -4.74
N HIS A 54 -8.10 11.66 -5.69
CA HIS A 54 -7.74 11.91 -7.09
C HIS A 54 -8.81 11.45 -8.09
N GLY A 55 -9.91 10.87 -7.62
CA GLY A 55 -10.99 10.35 -8.45
C GLY A 55 -10.75 8.92 -8.94
N LYS A 56 -11.73 8.39 -9.67
CA LYS A 56 -11.69 7.00 -10.17
C LYS A 56 -10.58 6.84 -11.24
N PRO A 57 -9.70 5.82 -11.13
CA PRO A 57 -8.73 5.54 -12.18
C PRO A 57 -9.42 5.06 -13.46
N PHE A 58 -8.80 5.36 -14.61
CA PHE A 58 -9.24 4.82 -15.89
C PHE A 58 -9.03 3.30 -15.98
N LEU A 59 -7.86 2.84 -15.53
CA LEU A 59 -7.46 1.44 -15.47
C LEU A 59 -6.74 1.18 -14.14
N TYR A 60 -7.06 0.06 -13.50
CA TYR A 60 -6.28 -0.50 -12.40
C TYR A 60 -5.55 -1.75 -12.88
N TYR A 61 -4.28 -1.87 -12.51
CA TYR A 61 -3.44 -3.02 -12.83
C TYR A 61 -2.56 -3.36 -11.63
N SER A 62 -2.47 -4.67 -11.33
CA SER A 62 -1.53 -5.25 -10.39
C SER A 62 -0.88 -6.43 -11.11
N ASP A 63 0.45 -6.48 -11.10
CA ASP A 63 1.17 -7.64 -11.60
C ASP A 63 1.23 -8.69 -10.49
N ASN A 64 0.86 -9.93 -10.80
CA ASN A 64 0.92 -11.06 -9.87
C ASN A 64 1.98 -12.09 -10.28
N SER A 65 2.87 -11.78 -11.24
CA SER A 65 3.93 -12.66 -11.79
C SER A 65 4.09 -14.05 -11.12
N SER A 66 5.13 -14.31 -10.31
CA SER A 66 5.28 -15.53 -9.51
C SER A 66 4.74 -15.38 -8.07
N GLY A 67 3.89 -14.38 -7.86
CA GLY A 67 3.29 -14.04 -6.57
C GLY A 67 2.12 -14.93 -6.22
#